data_AF-A0A950P4L6-F1
#
_entry.id   AF-A0A950P4L6-F1
#
_cell.length_a   1.000
_cell.length_b   1.000
_cell.length_c   1.000
_cell.angle_alpha   90.00
_cell.angle_beta   90.00
_cell.angle_gamma   90.00
#
_symmetry.space_group_name_H-M   'P 1'
#
loop_
_entity.id
_entity.type
_entity.pdbx_description
1 polymer ?
#
loop_
_entity_poly.entity_id
_entity_poly.type
_entity_poly.pdbx_seq_one_letter_code
_entity_poly.pdbx_strand_id
1 'polypeptide(L)'
;MFDKQHVLSMISDPQQREQASQQLPDQVDHEQHGDMLQQFGVDPNQLAGGGGGGGGQGGGGDPGMGGGQGMGGGQGMGGDPGYQQGDAGEQQDDPGYQ
;
A
#
# COMPACT_ATOMS: atom_id res chain seq x y z
N MET A 1 -5.94 -19.97 20.59
CA MET A 1 -5.25 -21.12 19.99
C MET A 1 -5.72 -21.27 18.55
N PHE A 2 -4.80 -21.56 17.65
CA PHE A 2 -5.00 -21.61 16.20
C PHE A 2 -4.70 -23.01 15.68
N ASP A 3 -5.39 -23.43 14.64
CA ASP A 3 -5.08 -24.69 13.97
C ASP A 3 -3.72 -24.62 13.28
N LYS A 4 -2.97 -25.72 13.38
CA LYS A 4 -1.71 -25.90 12.63
C LYS A 4 -1.86 -25.55 11.15
N GLN A 5 -2.95 -25.98 10.51
CA GLN A 5 -3.20 -25.71 9.09
C GLN A 5 -3.29 -24.22 8.77
N HIS A 6 -3.87 -23.42 9.68
CA HIS A 6 -3.95 -21.97 9.52
C HIS A 6 -2.56 -21.34 9.53
N VAL A 7 -1.69 -21.76 10.46
CA VAL A 7 -0.31 -21.29 10.55
C VAL A 7 0.51 -21.67 9.31
N LEU A 8 0.40 -22.91 8.86
CA LEU A 8 1.11 -23.39 7.67
C LEU A 8 0.72 -22.63 6.39
N SER A 9 -0.52 -22.12 6.33
CA SER A 9 -0.99 -21.30 5.19
C SER A 9 -0.33 -19.92 5.12
N MET A 10 0.19 -19.40 6.24
CA MET A 10 0.89 -18.11 6.31
C MET A 10 2.36 -18.23 5.92
N ILE A 11 2.95 -19.43 6.08
CA ILE A 11 4.34 -19.69 5.69
C ILE A 11 4.41 -19.79 4.16
N SER A 12 5.10 -18.85 3.53
CA SER A 12 5.24 -18.80 2.08
C SER A 12 6.22 -19.86 1.55
N ASP A 13 7.28 -20.13 2.30
CA ASP A 13 8.32 -21.09 1.93
C ASP A 13 7.84 -22.55 2.14
N PRO A 14 7.85 -23.40 1.10
CA PRO A 14 7.36 -24.77 1.19
C PRO A 14 8.23 -25.67 2.08
N GLN A 15 9.54 -25.44 2.11
CA GLN A 15 10.49 -26.22 2.92
C GLN A 15 10.33 -25.87 4.41
N GLN A 16 10.20 -24.58 4.73
CA GLN A 16 9.88 -24.16 6.10
C GLN A 16 8.50 -24.63 6.53
N ARG A 17 7.51 -24.62 5.64
CA ARG A 17 6.16 -25.12 5.93
C ARG A 17 6.19 -26.60 6.30
N GLU A 18 6.94 -27.41 5.56
CA GLU A 18 7.08 -28.84 5.87
C GLU A 18 7.79 -29.08 7.21
N GLN A 19 8.84 -28.32 7.53
CA GLN A 19 9.50 -28.37 8.83
C GLN A 19 8.58 -27.90 9.97
N ALA A 20 7.84 -26.80 9.76
CA ALA A 20 6.87 -26.29 10.70
C ALA A 20 5.74 -27.30 10.93
N SER A 21 5.31 -28.04 9.91
CA SER A 21 4.25 -29.05 10.05
C SER A 21 4.60 -30.19 11.00
N GLN A 22 5.91 -30.48 11.14
CA GLN A 22 6.44 -31.54 12.00
C GLN A 22 6.77 -31.03 13.40
N GLN A 23 7.14 -29.75 13.54
CA GLN A 23 7.51 -29.14 14.81
C GLN A 23 6.33 -28.49 15.53
N LEU A 24 5.36 -27.95 14.79
CA LEU A 24 4.18 -27.32 15.37
C LEU A 24 3.21 -28.38 15.89
N PRO A 25 2.68 -28.20 17.12
CA PRO A 25 1.59 -29.02 17.63
C PRO A 25 0.31 -28.78 16.82
N ASP A 26 -0.68 -29.67 16.98
CA ASP A 26 -1.97 -29.54 16.29
C ASP A 26 -2.71 -28.25 16.64
N GLN A 27 -2.56 -27.78 17.89
CA GLN A 27 -3.01 -26.48 18.37
C GLN A 27 -1.83 -25.56 18.63
N VAL A 28 -1.71 -24.51 17.84
CA VAL A 28 -0.67 -23.50 17.98
C VAL A 28 -1.18 -22.36 18.85
N ASP A 29 -0.49 -22.07 19.94
CA ASP A 29 -0.75 -20.90 20.75
C ASP A 29 0.25 -19.79 20.40
N HIS A 30 -0.26 -18.63 19.98
CA HIS A 30 0.57 -17.45 19.70
C HIS A 30 1.33 -16.92 20.92
N GLU A 31 0.81 -17.11 22.14
CA GLU A 31 1.46 -16.65 23.38
C GLU A 31 2.59 -17.59 23.79
N GLN A 32 2.38 -18.91 23.68
CA GLN A 32 3.35 -19.92 24.11
C GLN A 32 4.33 -20.35 23.01
N HIS A 33 3.93 -20.28 21.74
CA HIS A 33 4.76 -20.68 20.59
C HIS A 33 5.22 -19.48 19.75
N GLY A 34 5.12 -18.25 20.28
CA GLY A 34 5.48 -17.03 19.54
C GLY A 34 6.91 -17.04 18.99
N ASP A 35 7.88 -17.50 19.77
CA ASP A 35 9.28 -17.61 19.31
C ASP A 35 9.47 -18.65 18.20
N MET A 36 8.70 -19.73 18.22
CA MET A 36 8.72 -20.77 17.19
C MET A 36 8.06 -20.27 15.91
N LEU A 37 6.95 -19.56 16.02
CA LEU A 37 6.25 -18.96 14.89
C LEU A 37 7.12 -17.94 14.16
N GLN A 38 7.81 -17.08 14.91
CA GLN A 38 8.73 -16.09 14.36
C GLN A 38 9.89 -16.73 13.59
N GLN A 39 10.40 -17.89 14.02
CA GLN A 39 11.44 -18.63 13.29
C GLN A 39 10.99 -19.09 11.90
N PHE A 40 9.68 -19.35 11.72
CA PHE A 40 9.09 -19.69 10.42
C PHE A 40 8.54 -18.47 9.65
N GLY A 41 8.81 -17.25 10.14
CA GLY A 41 8.34 -16.02 9.54
C GLY A 41 6.85 -15.72 9.78
N VAL A 42 6.22 -16.38 10.75
CA VAL A 42 4.83 -16.12 11.16
C VAL A 42 4.83 -15.19 12.37
N ASP A 43 4.16 -14.05 12.25
CA ASP A 43 4.02 -13.13 13.38
C ASP A 43 2.88 -13.59 14.30
N PRO A 44 3.16 -13.89 15.59
CA PRO A 44 2.14 -14.32 16.54
C PRO A 44 1.05 -13.26 16.76
N ASN A 45 1.36 -11.97 16.62
CA ASN A 45 0.37 -10.89 16.74
C ASN A 45 -0.57 -10.86 15.52
N GLN A 46 -0.05 -11.12 14.31
CA GLN A 46 -0.91 -11.26 13.11
C GLN A 46 -1.79 -12.50 13.19
N LEU A 47 -1.26 -13.59 13.75
CA LEU A 47 -2.00 -14.82 13.98
C LEU A 47 -3.15 -14.57 14.98
N ALA A 48 -2.85 -13.90 16.10
CA ALA A 48 -3.81 -13.52 17.15
C ALA A 48 -4.93 -12.59 16.67
N GLY A 49 -4.55 -11.61 15.85
CA GLY A 49 -5.43 -10.52 15.42
C GLY A 49 -6.39 -10.87 14.29
N GLY A 50 -6.30 -12.07 13.70
CA GLY A 50 -7.19 -12.50 12.63
C GLY A 50 -7.13 -11.57 11.42
N GLY A 51 -6.03 -11.60 10.66
CA GLY A 51 -5.95 -11.10 9.28
C GLY A 51 -6.82 -9.89 8.94
N GLY A 52 -6.50 -8.71 9.49
CA GLY A 52 -7.26 -7.49 9.19
C GLY A 52 -6.83 -6.28 10.00
N GLY A 53 -5.84 -5.55 9.48
CA GLY A 53 -5.52 -4.20 9.96
C GLY A 53 -4.21 -4.12 10.73
N GLY A 54 -3.21 -3.48 10.14
CA GLY A 54 -1.96 -3.17 10.86
C GLY A 54 -0.71 -2.94 10.02
N GLY A 55 -0.75 -3.12 8.71
CA GLY A 55 0.23 -2.57 7.78
C GLY A 55 -0.33 -1.31 7.13
N GLY A 56 -0.31 -0.19 7.88
CA GLY A 56 -0.75 1.11 7.38
C GLY A 56 0.11 1.60 6.22
N GLN A 57 -0.33 1.33 5.00
CA GLN A 57 -0.07 2.16 3.80
C GLN A 57 -1.40 2.46 3.11
N GLY A 58 -2.37 2.88 3.92
CA GLY A 58 -3.58 3.59 3.52
C GLY A 58 -3.53 4.99 4.11
N GLY A 59 -2.52 5.78 3.72
CA GLY A 59 -2.45 7.22 4.00
C GLY A 59 -3.10 8.02 2.88
N GLY A 60 -4.35 7.70 2.55
CA GLY A 60 -5.21 8.59 1.78
C GLY A 60 -5.72 9.67 2.73
N GLY A 61 -5.16 10.87 2.65
CA GLY A 61 -5.52 11.96 3.55
C GLY A 61 -4.84 13.29 3.25
N ASP A 62 -4.90 13.76 2.00
CA ASP A 62 -5.10 15.19 1.74
C ASP A 62 -5.83 15.41 0.40
N PRO A 63 -7.17 15.50 0.42
CA PRO A 63 -7.90 16.36 -0.49
C PRO A 63 -8.32 17.62 0.28
N GLY A 64 -7.34 18.39 0.73
CA GLY A 64 -7.50 19.63 1.48
C GLY A 64 -7.26 20.88 0.65
N MET A 65 -7.72 20.91 -0.62
CA MET A 65 -7.77 22.16 -1.40
C MET A 65 -9.15 22.35 -2.03
N GLY A 66 -10.16 22.42 -1.17
CA GLY A 66 -11.51 22.84 -1.53
C GLY A 66 -12.08 23.71 -0.42
N GLY A 67 -12.20 25.02 -0.67
CA GLY A 67 -12.88 25.95 0.23
C GLY A 67 -12.12 27.26 0.39
N GLY A 68 -12.52 28.26 -0.39
CA GLY A 68 -11.79 29.51 -0.52
C GLY A 68 -11.96 30.53 0.60
N GLN A 69 -11.18 31.61 0.45
CA GLN A 69 -11.50 32.99 0.80
C GLN A 69 -10.65 33.82 -0.18
N GLY A 70 -11.21 34.62 -1.07
CA GLY A 70 -11.79 35.88 -0.64
C GLY A 70 -10.71 36.81 -0.09
N MET A 71 -9.71 37.17 -0.90
CA MET A 71 -8.82 38.30 -0.61
C MET A 71 -8.89 39.29 -1.76
N GLY A 72 -9.99 40.06 -1.78
CA GLY A 72 -9.95 41.39 -2.39
C GLY A 72 -9.10 42.28 -1.49
N GLY A 73 -8.10 42.96 -2.06
CA GLY A 73 -7.20 43.77 -1.24
C GLY A 73 -6.01 44.44 -1.92
N GLY A 74 -6.18 44.98 -3.13
CA GLY A 74 -5.47 46.20 -3.57
C GLY A 74 -4.00 46.11 -4.01
N GLN A 75 -3.65 47.10 -4.86
CA GLN A 75 -2.30 47.60 -5.16
C GLN A 75 -1.51 46.66 -6.12
N GLY A 76 -1.53 46.84 -7.44
CA GLY A 76 -1.20 48.09 -8.13
C GLY A 76 0.29 48.17 -8.44
N MET A 77 0.81 47.30 -9.32
CA MET A 77 2.05 47.44 -10.10
C MET A 77 1.85 46.51 -11.32
N GLY A 78 1.74 46.93 -12.58
CA GLY A 78 2.56 47.89 -13.28
C GLY A 78 3.71 47.16 -14.00
N GLY A 79 3.43 46.50 -15.14
CA GLY A 79 4.48 46.09 -16.08
C GLY A 79 4.32 44.69 -16.70
N ASP A 80 4.23 44.69 -18.03
CA ASP A 80 4.58 43.65 -19.01
C ASP A 80 3.46 42.73 -19.58
N PRO A 81 2.98 43.00 -20.81
CA PRO A 81 2.29 42.04 -21.65
C PRO A 81 3.25 41.51 -22.73
N GLY A 82 4.00 40.47 -22.44
CA GLY A 82 4.60 39.57 -23.42
C GLY A 82 4.53 38.17 -22.80
N TYR A 83 3.94 37.14 -23.40
CA TYR A 83 4.02 36.70 -24.78
C TYR A 83 2.78 35.86 -25.14
N GLN A 84 2.31 36.12 -26.34
CA GLN A 84 1.21 35.48 -27.05
C GLN A 84 1.46 33.97 -27.24
N GLN A 85 0.57 33.16 -26.68
CA GLN A 85 -0.15 32.05 -27.31
C GLN A 85 0.49 31.48 -28.60
N GLY A 86 1.22 30.37 -28.46
CA GLY A 86 1.54 29.46 -29.55
C GLY A 86 0.42 28.43 -29.71
N ASP A 87 -0.37 28.65 -30.75
CA ASP A 87 -1.49 27.83 -31.21
C ASP A 87 -1.02 26.58 -31.97
N ALA A 88 -1.91 25.58 -32.02
CA ALA A 88 -1.94 24.43 -32.92
C ALA A 88 -0.81 23.40 -32.83
N GLY A 89 -1.09 22.33 -32.08
CA GLY A 89 -0.53 21.01 -32.38
C GLY A 89 -1.02 20.53 -33.75
N GLU A 90 -0.09 20.43 -34.69
CA GLU A 90 -0.30 19.83 -36.01
C GLU A 90 -0.51 18.31 -35.85
N GLN A 91 -1.78 17.91 -35.81
CA GLN A 91 -2.22 16.58 -36.25
C GLN A 91 -2.17 16.57 -37.78
N GLN A 92 -1.26 15.81 -38.37
CA GLN A 92 -1.40 15.35 -39.75
C GLN A 92 -1.00 13.87 -39.82
N ASP A 93 -2.04 13.04 -39.82
CA ASP A 93 -2.10 11.74 -40.47
C ASP A 93 -1.38 11.74 -41.82
N ASP A 94 -0.56 10.72 -42.09
CA ASP A 94 -0.49 10.15 -43.43
C ASP A 94 -0.21 8.62 -43.37
N PRO A 95 -1.08 7.77 -43.94
CA PRO A 95 -0.93 6.32 -43.99
C PRO A 95 -0.24 5.89 -45.30
N GLY A 96 1.02 5.49 -45.22
CA GLY A 96 1.78 4.96 -46.37
C GLY A 96 2.11 3.48 -46.26
N TYR A 97 1.11 2.61 -46.44
CA TYR A 97 1.33 1.19 -46.81
C TYR A 97 1.51 1.10 -48.33
N GLN A 98 2.72 0.75 -48.79
CA GLN A 98 3.04 -0.21 -49.88
C GLN A 98 4.53 -0.18 -50.21
#